data_AF-A0A357CZ93-F1
#
_entry.id   AF-A0A357CZ93-F1
#
_cell.length_a   1.000
_cell.length_b   1.000
_cell.length_c   1.000
_cell.angle_alpha   90.00
_cell.angle_beta   90.00
_cell.angle_gamma   90.00
#
_symmetry.space_group_name_H-M   'P 1'
#
loop_
_entity.id
_entity.type
_entity.pdbx_description
1 polymer ?
#
loop_
_entity_poly.entity_id
_entity_poly.type
_entity_poly.pdbx_seq_one_letter_code
_entity_poly.pdbx_strand_id
1 'polypeptide(L)'
;GRNLKVAISGSAGLGLARATGIPFVQEVFATGETVKRLAPDTSVAIELGGEDAKVIFFEGSIEERMNGSCAGGTGAFIDQMASLMNITNEEMDRLSLNHKRIYPIASRCGVFAKSDIQPLLNQGASKEDIAASIYAAVVNQTIAGLAQGRRIKGKVMFLGGPLYYCLGLRQAFVEMLKLGKENAVFPEYARFAVAIGACIYTAKQQGEYTYEQLCNILEDATSETTQTSRLRPLFNNNSEYEEFKTRHSKASLETIDPNNYDGDAYLGIDCGSTTTKLVLMSADKRILFSYYDSNKGNPLEIIREQLHKLYNICGNKIKIMGSAVTGYGEELIKHAFHIDTGIVETMAHFNATRHFNPEVDFILDIGGQDIKCFKIRGDAIDSIMLNEACSSGCGSFIETFAHSMGHNVEDFAKLGLF
;
A
#
# COMPACT_ATOMS: atom_id res chain seq x y z
N GLY A 1 45.65 0.88 -6.25
CA GLY A 1 45.01 1.50 -5.07
C GLY A 1 45.30 0.66 -3.84
N ARG A 2 44.93 1.12 -2.63
CA ARG A 2 45.03 0.29 -1.42
C ARG A 2 44.12 -0.93 -1.55
N ASN A 3 44.59 -2.08 -1.08
CA ASN A 3 43.78 -3.29 -0.98
C ASN A 3 42.66 -3.09 0.04
N LEU A 4 41.48 -3.62 -0.26
CA LEU A 4 40.27 -3.50 0.54
C LEU A 4 39.56 -4.84 0.66
N LYS A 5 38.95 -5.08 1.82
CA LYS A 5 38.11 -6.26 2.07
C LYS A 5 36.65 -5.85 2.02
N VAL A 6 35.83 -6.68 1.38
CA VAL A 6 34.41 -6.40 1.15
C VAL A 6 33.59 -7.63 1.49
N ALA A 7 32.41 -7.42 2.04
CA ALA A 7 31.39 -8.43 2.21
C ALA A 7 30.02 -7.83 1.89
N ILE A 8 29.12 -8.65 1.38
CA ILE A 8 27.75 -8.27 1.02
C ILE A 8 26.77 -8.87 2.04
N SER A 9 25.72 -8.14 2.36
CA SER A 9 24.59 -8.60 3.17
C SER A 9 23.28 -8.15 2.53
N GLY A 10 22.15 -8.42 3.15
CA GLY A 10 20.82 -8.08 2.62
C GLY A 10 20.21 -9.18 1.76
N SER A 11 18.87 -9.27 1.78
CA SER A 11 18.10 -10.21 0.96
C SER A 11 18.41 -10.06 -0.54
N ALA A 12 18.39 -8.83 -1.06
CA ALA A 12 18.75 -8.51 -2.44
C ALA A 12 20.26 -8.72 -2.73
N GLY A 13 21.11 -8.64 -1.71
CA GLY A 13 22.56 -8.82 -1.84
C GLY A 13 23.00 -10.26 -2.10
N LEU A 14 22.16 -11.26 -1.79
CA LEU A 14 22.53 -12.67 -1.95
C LEU A 14 22.76 -13.05 -3.42
N GLY A 15 21.93 -12.56 -4.34
CA GLY A 15 22.09 -12.78 -5.77
C GLY A 15 23.39 -12.17 -6.29
N LEU A 16 23.66 -10.92 -5.89
CA LEU A 16 24.89 -10.22 -6.23
C LEU A 16 26.14 -10.92 -5.68
N ALA A 17 26.11 -11.37 -4.42
CA ALA A 17 27.21 -12.11 -3.82
C ALA A 17 27.51 -13.43 -4.55
N ARG A 18 26.47 -14.14 -5.03
CA ARG A 18 26.65 -15.35 -5.86
C ARG A 18 27.28 -15.04 -7.21
N ALA A 19 26.78 -14.01 -7.91
CA ALA A 19 27.28 -13.62 -9.23
C ALA A 19 28.73 -13.10 -9.18
N THR A 20 29.09 -12.39 -8.10
CA THR A 20 30.41 -11.76 -7.94
C THR A 20 31.45 -12.62 -7.23
N GLY A 21 31.01 -13.66 -6.51
CA GLY A 21 31.87 -14.43 -5.60
C GLY A 21 32.33 -13.66 -4.35
N ILE A 22 31.83 -12.44 -4.11
CA ILE A 22 32.14 -11.67 -2.90
C ILE A 22 31.50 -12.34 -1.68
N PRO A 23 32.19 -12.47 -0.54
CA PRO A 23 31.65 -13.13 0.64
C PRO A 23 30.30 -12.54 1.08
N PHE A 24 29.31 -13.41 1.27
CA PHE A 24 28.01 -13.05 1.83
C PHE A 24 27.99 -13.28 3.35
N VAL A 25 27.41 -12.34 4.09
CA VAL A 25 27.11 -12.49 5.51
C VAL A 25 25.63 -12.26 5.74
N GLN A 26 25.01 -13.16 6.51
CA GLN A 26 23.59 -13.08 6.81
C GLN A 26 23.31 -11.92 7.78
N GLU A 27 22.21 -11.20 7.58
CA GLU A 27 21.93 -9.92 8.26
C GLU A 27 21.82 -10.04 9.79
N VAL A 28 21.16 -11.07 10.31
CA VAL A 28 21.06 -11.33 11.76
C VAL A 28 22.45 -11.52 12.36
N PHE A 29 23.31 -12.28 11.68
CA PHE A 29 24.68 -12.47 12.13
C PHE A 29 25.46 -11.14 12.10
N ALA A 30 25.34 -10.37 11.01
CA ALA A 30 25.99 -9.08 10.88
C ALA A 30 25.54 -8.10 12.00
N THR A 31 24.24 -7.93 12.20
CA THR A 31 23.69 -7.09 13.27
C THR A 31 24.13 -7.60 14.64
N GLY A 32 24.15 -8.91 14.86
CA GLY A 32 24.64 -9.53 16.09
C GLY A 32 26.10 -9.16 16.40
N GLU A 33 27.00 -9.20 15.42
CA GLU A 33 28.40 -8.78 15.59
C GLU A 33 28.52 -7.26 15.87
N THR A 34 27.70 -6.43 15.20
CA THR A 34 27.63 -4.99 15.49
C THR A 34 27.24 -4.73 16.95
N VAL A 35 26.17 -5.37 17.42
CA VAL A 35 25.67 -5.21 18.80
C VAL A 35 26.72 -5.69 19.80
N LYS A 36 27.29 -6.89 19.63
CA LYS A 36 28.35 -7.41 20.51
C LYS A 36 29.56 -6.49 20.60
N ARG A 37 29.92 -5.83 19.48
CA ARG A 37 31.12 -5.00 19.42
C ARG A 37 30.90 -3.61 20.02
N LEU A 38 29.74 -3.00 19.77
CA LEU A 38 29.48 -1.60 20.11
C LEU A 38 28.63 -1.41 21.37
N ALA A 39 27.79 -2.39 21.74
CA ALA A 39 26.95 -2.36 22.93
C ALA A 39 26.75 -3.78 23.51
N PRO A 40 27.82 -4.40 24.05
CA PRO A 40 27.81 -5.79 24.52
C PRO A 40 26.85 -6.08 25.67
N ASP A 41 26.37 -5.05 26.37
CA ASP A 41 25.39 -5.11 27.45
C ASP A 41 23.92 -5.10 26.95
N THR A 42 23.70 -5.11 25.62
CA THR A 42 22.37 -5.17 25.02
C THR A 42 21.72 -6.52 25.29
N SER A 43 20.48 -6.50 25.81
CA SER A 43 19.69 -7.71 26.08
C SER A 43 18.89 -8.15 24.85
N VAL A 44 18.32 -7.17 24.12
CA VAL A 44 17.49 -7.40 22.93
C VAL A 44 17.79 -6.33 21.87
N ALA A 45 17.87 -6.72 20.60
CA ALA A 45 17.83 -5.78 19.48
C ALA A 45 16.53 -5.97 18.69
N ILE A 46 15.83 -4.87 18.40
CA ILE A 46 14.68 -4.82 17.51
C ILE A 46 15.11 -4.04 16.27
N GLU A 47 15.09 -4.68 15.11
CA GLU A 47 15.47 -4.08 13.83
C GLU A 47 14.26 -4.07 12.90
N LEU A 48 13.90 -2.90 12.37
CA LEU A 48 12.86 -2.78 11.34
C LEU A 48 13.50 -2.30 10.04
N GLY A 49 13.34 -3.09 8.98
CA GLY A 49 13.71 -2.77 7.60
C GLY A 49 12.50 -2.38 6.75
N GLY A 50 12.69 -2.33 5.43
CA GLY A 50 11.60 -2.09 4.48
C GLY A 50 10.64 -3.29 4.41
N GLU A 51 11.17 -4.49 4.24
CA GLU A 51 10.39 -5.71 4.06
C GLU A 51 10.48 -6.68 5.24
N ASP A 52 11.45 -6.47 6.13
CA ASP A 52 11.70 -7.34 7.26
C ASP A 52 11.64 -6.60 8.61
N ALA A 53 11.38 -7.39 9.65
CA ALA A 53 11.35 -7.00 11.03
C ALA A 53 11.99 -8.14 11.83
N LYS A 54 12.94 -7.82 12.70
CA LYS A 54 13.75 -8.79 13.42
C LYS A 54 13.81 -8.45 14.90
N VAL A 55 13.79 -9.48 15.74
CA VAL A 55 14.07 -9.39 17.17
C VAL A 55 15.18 -10.39 17.48
N ILE A 56 16.30 -9.89 18.01
CA ILE A 56 17.47 -10.70 18.38
C ILE A 56 17.62 -10.64 19.90
N PHE A 57 17.61 -11.79 20.55
CA PHE A 57 17.81 -11.92 21.99
C PHE A 57 19.24 -12.37 22.27
N PHE A 58 19.92 -11.65 23.17
CA PHE A 58 21.33 -11.90 23.52
C PHE A 58 21.49 -12.56 24.89
N GLU A 59 20.43 -12.71 25.68
CA GLU A 59 20.47 -13.48 26.94
C GLU A 59 20.64 -14.98 26.66
N GLY A 60 21.81 -15.52 27.01
CA GLY A 60 22.15 -16.94 26.82
C GLY A 60 22.68 -17.23 25.41
N SER A 61 22.15 -18.25 24.75
CA SER A 61 22.40 -18.46 23.32
C SER A 61 21.65 -17.40 22.52
N ILE A 62 22.31 -16.84 21.51
CA ILE A 62 21.69 -15.90 20.59
C ILE A 62 20.53 -16.59 19.89
N GLU A 63 19.38 -15.95 19.91
CA GLU A 63 18.17 -16.42 19.26
C GLU A 63 17.52 -15.26 18.52
N GLU A 64 17.10 -15.55 17.30
CA GLU A 64 16.49 -14.61 16.39
C GLU A 64 15.05 -14.99 16.06
N ARG A 65 14.25 -13.96 15.84
CA ARG A 65 12.88 -14.03 15.35
C ARG A 65 12.73 -13.01 14.24
N MET A 66 12.26 -13.45 13.09
CA MET A 66 12.07 -12.60 11.91
C MET A 66 10.69 -12.88 11.32
N ASN A 67 10.05 -11.85 10.78
CA ASN A 67 8.80 -12.04 10.05
C ASN A 67 9.03 -12.89 8.80
N GLY A 68 8.02 -13.66 8.40
CA GLY A 68 8.02 -14.32 7.08
C GLY A 68 7.78 -13.31 5.95
N SER A 69 7.23 -13.77 4.83
CA SER A 69 6.95 -12.92 3.64
C SER A 69 5.88 -11.84 3.82
N CYS A 70 5.44 -11.56 5.06
CA CYS A 70 4.36 -10.62 5.34
C CYS A 70 4.94 -9.29 5.82
N ALA A 71 4.66 -8.22 5.08
CA ALA A 71 5.12 -6.85 5.35
C ALA A 71 4.46 -6.19 6.58
N GLY A 72 3.57 -6.88 7.29
CA GLY A 72 2.95 -6.34 8.51
C GLY A 72 4.02 -6.01 9.55
N GLY A 73 4.08 -4.74 9.96
CA GLY A 73 5.03 -4.26 10.97
C GLY A 73 6.39 -3.81 10.42
N THR A 74 6.53 -3.56 9.11
CA THR A 74 7.77 -3.10 8.47
C THR A 74 7.64 -1.70 7.86
N GLY A 75 8.73 -1.18 7.26
CA GLY A 75 8.72 0.09 6.55
C GLY A 75 7.74 0.13 5.37
N ALA A 76 7.63 -0.95 4.58
CA ALA A 76 6.70 -1.03 3.46
C ALA A 76 5.24 -0.89 3.91
N PHE A 77 4.88 -1.38 5.10
CA PHE A 77 3.56 -1.15 5.69
C PHE A 77 3.35 0.33 6.01
N ILE A 78 4.34 0.99 6.62
CA ILE A 78 4.31 2.43 6.92
C ILE A 78 4.11 3.23 5.63
N ASP A 79 4.87 2.91 4.57
CA ASP A 79 4.78 3.56 3.25
C ASP A 79 3.38 3.42 2.64
N GLN A 80 2.79 2.23 2.70
CA GLN A 80 1.44 1.97 2.21
C GLN A 80 0.38 2.79 2.97
N MET A 81 0.53 2.92 4.30
CA MET A 81 -0.43 3.69 5.09
C MET A 81 -0.27 5.20 4.90
N ALA A 82 0.95 5.70 4.71
CA ALA A 82 1.21 7.09 4.35
C ALA A 82 0.58 7.43 2.99
N SER A 83 0.75 6.52 2.00
CA SER A 83 0.11 6.63 0.68
C SER A 83 -1.42 6.65 0.77
N LEU A 84 -2.02 5.76 1.58
CA LEU A 84 -3.47 5.74 1.84
C LEU A 84 -3.99 7.09 2.38
N MET A 85 -3.24 7.70 3.29
CA MET A 85 -3.58 9.00 3.90
C MET A 85 -3.21 10.20 3.01
N ASN A 86 -2.59 9.94 1.86
CA ASN A 86 -2.05 10.92 0.92
C ASN A 86 -1.14 11.95 1.62
N ILE A 87 -0.13 11.45 2.33
CA ILE A 87 0.90 12.23 3.05
C ILE A 87 2.26 11.54 2.91
N THR A 88 3.35 12.26 3.18
CA THR A 88 4.68 11.64 3.24
C THR A 88 4.91 10.93 4.57
N ASN A 89 5.94 10.09 4.63
CA ASN A 89 6.34 9.44 5.89
C ASN A 89 6.77 10.45 6.96
N GLU A 90 7.45 11.53 6.55
CA GLU A 90 7.86 12.61 7.45
C GLU A 90 6.65 13.37 7.99
N GLU A 91 5.65 13.62 7.15
CA GLU A 91 4.39 14.22 7.58
C GLU A 91 3.62 13.31 8.53
N MET A 92 3.53 12.01 8.23
CA MET A 92 2.89 11.03 9.09
C MET A 92 3.56 10.96 10.47
N ASP A 93 4.89 10.96 10.52
CA ASP A 93 5.63 10.97 11.78
C ASP A 93 5.30 12.21 12.60
N ARG A 94 5.37 13.40 11.98
CA ARG A 94 5.03 14.67 12.64
C ARG A 94 3.59 14.71 13.16
N LEU A 95 2.64 14.17 12.39
CA LEU A 95 1.23 14.10 12.80
C LEU A 95 1.03 13.17 13.99
N SER A 96 1.69 12.00 13.98
CA SER A 96 1.55 10.99 15.04
C SER A 96 1.92 11.53 16.44
N LEU A 97 2.85 12.49 16.51
CA LEU A 97 3.30 13.10 17.77
C LEU A 97 2.24 14.00 18.43
N ASN A 98 1.18 14.37 17.71
CA ASN A 98 0.11 15.27 18.19
C ASN A 98 -1.24 14.56 18.39
N HIS A 99 -1.25 13.23 18.40
CA HIS A 99 -2.46 12.44 18.57
C HIS A 99 -3.10 12.65 19.96
N LYS A 100 -4.41 12.42 20.01
CA LYS A 100 -5.22 12.44 21.25
C LYS A 100 -5.83 11.07 21.53
N ARG A 101 -5.94 10.22 20.51
CA ARG A 101 -6.54 8.89 20.60
C ARG A 101 -5.79 7.87 19.74
N ILE A 102 -5.79 6.63 20.22
CA ILE A 102 -5.35 5.46 19.46
C ILE A 102 -6.58 4.61 19.13
N TYR A 103 -6.73 4.27 17.86
CA TYR A 103 -7.73 3.35 17.34
C TYR A 103 -7.11 1.94 17.18
N PRO A 104 -7.87 0.87 17.47
CA PRO A 104 -7.42 -0.47 17.17
C PRO A 104 -7.38 -0.66 15.66
N ILE A 105 -6.20 -1.01 15.12
CA ILE A 105 -5.98 -1.30 13.71
C ILE A 105 -5.32 -2.68 13.61
N ALA A 106 -5.84 -3.53 12.72
CA ALA A 106 -5.24 -4.81 12.40
C ALA A 106 -3.83 -4.62 11.83
N SER A 107 -2.85 -5.24 12.46
CA SER A 107 -1.43 -5.00 12.18
C SER A 107 -0.77 -6.05 11.29
N ARG A 108 -1.53 -7.09 10.91
CA ARG A 108 -0.99 -8.27 10.23
C ARG A 108 -0.68 -8.03 8.75
N CYS A 109 -1.49 -7.23 8.05
CA CYS A 109 -1.36 -7.00 6.61
C CYS A 109 -1.85 -5.59 6.27
N GLY A 110 -1.21 -4.92 5.31
CA GLY A 110 -1.63 -3.61 4.82
C GLY A 110 -3.08 -3.58 4.32
N VAL A 111 -3.58 -4.71 3.85
CA VAL A 111 -4.97 -4.90 3.40
C VAL A 111 -5.96 -4.70 4.54
N PHE A 112 -5.78 -5.44 5.64
CA PHE A 112 -6.66 -5.33 6.81
C PHE A 112 -6.52 -3.96 7.49
N ALA A 113 -5.29 -3.44 7.59
CA ALA A 113 -5.08 -2.10 8.13
C ALA A 113 -5.84 -1.05 7.32
N LYS A 114 -5.81 -1.14 5.99
CA LYS A 114 -6.56 -0.25 5.10
C LYS A 114 -8.08 -0.37 5.31
N SER A 115 -8.61 -1.58 5.47
CA SER A 115 -10.03 -1.81 5.79
C SER A 115 -10.45 -1.21 7.13
N ASP A 116 -9.54 -1.13 8.11
CA ASP A 116 -9.81 -0.48 9.40
C ASP A 116 -9.64 1.04 9.35
N ILE A 117 -8.66 1.54 8.58
CA ILE A 117 -8.35 2.98 8.49
C ILE A 117 -9.35 3.74 7.62
N GLN A 118 -9.80 3.16 6.52
CA GLN A 118 -10.69 3.86 5.58
C GLN A 118 -12.02 4.32 6.23
N PRO A 119 -12.72 3.48 7.02
CA PRO A 119 -13.92 3.93 7.73
C PRO A 119 -13.61 5.06 8.71
N LEU A 120 -12.46 5.03 9.40
CA LEU A 120 -12.05 6.09 10.33
C LEU A 120 -11.86 7.42 9.59
N LEU A 121 -11.20 7.41 8.43
CA LEU A 121 -11.06 8.59 7.56
C LEU A 121 -12.44 9.12 7.13
N ASN A 122 -13.33 8.23 6.69
CA ASN A 122 -14.68 8.60 6.25
C ASN A 122 -15.55 9.12 7.40
N GLN A 123 -15.30 8.68 8.63
CA GLN A 123 -15.97 9.17 9.85
C GLN A 123 -15.33 10.46 10.40
N GLY A 124 -14.32 11.01 9.73
CA GLY A 124 -13.68 12.27 10.12
C GLY A 124 -12.68 12.14 11.27
N ALA A 125 -12.13 10.94 11.52
CA ALA A 125 -11.01 10.79 12.46
C ALA A 125 -9.82 11.62 11.98
N SER A 126 -9.12 12.26 12.93
CA SER A 126 -7.99 13.12 12.62
C SER A 126 -6.81 12.31 12.07
N LYS A 127 -6.04 12.90 11.16
CA LYS A 127 -4.86 12.21 10.60
C LYS A 127 -3.80 11.97 11.68
N GLU A 128 -3.73 12.80 12.70
CA GLU A 128 -2.87 12.64 13.88
C GLU A 128 -3.18 11.34 14.62
N ASP A 129 -4.47 11.10 14.94
CA ASP A 129 -4.89 9.90 15.64
C ASP A 129 -4.66 8.65 14.78
N ILE A 130 -4.95 8.72 13.47
CA ILE A 130 -4.73 7.59 12.56
C ILE A 130 -3.23 7.27 12.44
N ALA A 131 -2.37 8.29 12.27
CA ALA A 131 -0.92 8.11 12.18
C ALA A 131 -0.33 7.42 13.42
N ALA A 132 -0.72 7.85 14.61
CA ALA A 132 -0.29 7.21 15.86
C ALA A 132 -0.85 5.78 16.00
N SER A 133 -2.07 5.55 15.53
CA SER A 133 -2.70 4.21 15.52
C SER A 133 -1.98 3.24 14.57
N ILE A 134 -1.51 3.72 13.42
CA ILE A 134 -0.67 2.95 12.49
C ILE A 134 0.64 2.53 13.15
N TYR A 135 1.32 3.44 13.85
CA TYR A 135 2.54 3.09 14.59
C TYR A 135 2.27 2.12 15.74
N ALA A 136 1.17 2.30 16.48
CA ALA A 136 0.76 1.34 17.51
C ALA A 136 0.51 -0.05 16.90
N ALA A 137 -0.10 -0.13 15.72
CA ALA A 137 -0.28 -1.39 14.99
C ALA A 137 1.07 -2.03 14.63
N VAL A 138 2.02 -1.27 14.07
CA VAL A 138 3.38 -1.77 13.76
C VAL A 138 4.04 -2.36 15.01
N VAL A 139 4.02 -1.63 16.12
CA VAL A 139 4.59 -2.06 17.40
C VAL A 139 3.93 -3.34 17.91
N ASN A 140 2.60 -3.40 17.87
CA ASN A 140 1.85 -4.58 18.28
C ASN A 140 2.21 -5.80 17.43
N GLN A 141 2.36 -5.64 16.11
CA GLN A 141 2.78 -6.72 15.23
C GLN A 141 4.18 -7.21 15.55
N THR A 142 5.12 -6.30 15.77
CA THR A 142 6.50 -6.66 16.12
C THR A 142 6.53 -7.43 17.45
N ILE A 143 5.86 -6.92 18.49
CA ILE A 143 5.91 -7.54 19.82
C ILE A 143 5.11 -8.84 19.86
N ALA A 144 3.84 -8.82 19.47
CA ALA A 144 2.99 -10.01 19.55
C ALA A 144 3.38 -11.08 18.52
N GLY A 145 3.75 -10.65 17.31
CA GLY A 145 4.08 -11.55 16.20
C GLY A 145 5.48 -12.15 16.28
N LEU A 146 6.49 -11.38 16.68
CA LEU A 146 7.89 -11.84 16.67
C LEU A 146 8.42 -12.25 18.03
N ALA A 147 8.01 -11.61 19.13
CA ALA A 147 8.52 -12.00 20.44
C ALA A 147 7.99 -13.36 20.90
N GLN A 148 6.81 -13.78 20.40
CA GLN A 148 6.22 -15.13 20.59
C GLN A 148 6.28 -15.63 22.05
N GLY A 149 6.00 -14.74 23.01
CA GLY A 149 6.00 -15.05 24.44
C GLY A 149 7.35 -14.86 25.15
N ARG A 150 8.45 -14.61 24.43
CA ARG A 150 9.73 -14.21 25.03
C ARG A 150 9.66 -12.77 25.49
N ARG A 151 10.03 -12.54 26.75
CA ARG A 151 9.98 -11.19 27.35
C ARG A 151 11.08 -10.30 26.76
N ILE A 152 10.69 -9.12 26.30
CA ILE A 152 11.61 -8.04 25.93
C ILE A 152 11.85 -7.19 27.19
N LYS A 153 13.05 -7.29 27.76
CA LYS A 153 13.45 -6.62 29.01
C LYS A 153 14.93 -6.22 28.94
N GLY A 154 15.37 -5.42 29.90
CA GLY A 154 16.76 -4.95 29.97
C GLY A 154 17.03 -3.88 28.92
N LYS A 155 18.28 -3.80 28.45
CA LYS A 155 18.70 -2.84 27.43
C LYS A 155 18.22 -3.30 26.05
N VAL A 156 17.28 -2.56 25.47
CA VAL A 156 16.69 -2.81 24.16
C VAL A 156 17.28 -1.81 23.17
N MET A 157 17.93 -2.33 22.13
CA MET A 157 18.49 -1.52 21.04
C MET A 157 17.55 -1.53 19.83
N PHE A 158 17.23 -0.35 19.31
CA PHE A 158 16.35 -0.17 18.17
C PHE A 158 17.16 0.20 16.93
N LEU A 159 17.03 -0.59 15.86
CA LEU A 159 17.87 -0.54 14.66
C LEU A 159 17.02 -0.45 13.38
N GLY A 160 17.64 -0.06 12.27
CA GLY A 160 17.00 0.02 10.97
C GLY A 160 16.33 1.36 10.65
N GLY A 161 15.85 1.49 9.42
CA GLY A 161 15.39 2.76 8.83
C GLY A 161 14.17 3.37 9.53
N PRO A 162 13.02 2.69 9.57
CA PRO A 162 11.83 3.16 10.28
C PRO A 162 12.09 3.60 11.73
N LEU A 163 12.83 2.79 12.50
CA LEU A 163 13.22 3.13 13.87
C LEU A 163 14.25 4.25 13.94
N TYR A 164 14.94 4.59 12.85
CA TYR A 164 15.80 5.75 12.77
C TYR A 164 15.02 7.05 12.45
N TYR A 165 14.11 7.01 11.48
CA TYR A 165 13.46 8.22 10.96
C TYR A 165 12.14 8.57 11.66
N CYS A 166 11.39 7.60 12.17
CA CYS A 166 10.04 7.83 12.72
C CYS A 166 10.08 7.98 14.25
N LEU A 167 10.06 9.20 14.77
CA LEU A 167 10.06 9.48 16.21
C LEU A 167 8.79 8.98 16.92
N GLY A 168 7.63 9.10 16.28
CA GLY A 168 6.37 8.59 16.81
C GLY A 168 6.39 7.08 16.98
N LEU A 169 6.98 6.36 16.02
CA LEU A 169 7.18 4.91 16.13
C LEU A 169 8.08 4.54 17.32
N ARG A 170 9.15 5.31 17.56
CA ARG A 170 10.01 5.12 18.74
C ARG A 170 9.24 5.29 20.03
N GLN A 171 8.44 6.37 20.15
CA GLN A 171 7.63 6.63 21.33
C GLN A 171 6.65 5.49 21.59
N ALA A 172 5.96 5.01 20.54
CA ALA A 172 5.04 3.89 20.63
C ALA A 172 5.73 2.60 21.14
N PHE A 173 6.94 2.28 20.68
CA PHE A 173 7.70 1.14 21.21
C PHE A 173 8.05 1.30 22.69
N VAL A 174 8.54 2.48 23.09
CA VAL A 174 8.94 2.76 24.47
C VAL A 174 7.74 2.65 25.41
N GLU A 175 6.60 3.21 25.03
CA GLU A 175 5.37 3.17 25.80
C GLU A 175 4.81 1.75 25.93
N MET A 176 4.72 1.02 24.81
CA MET A 176 4.16 -0.34 24.79
C MET A 176 5.01 -1.33 25.60
N LEU A 177 6.35 -1.23 25.49
CA LEU A 177 7.29 -2.05 26.24
C LEU A 177 7.55 -1.55 27.66
N LYS A 178 7.03 -0.36 28.01
CA LYS A 178 7.26 0.32 29.31
C LYS A 178 8.74 0.44 29.66
N LEU A 179 9.57 0.79 28.67
CA LEU A 179 11.01 0.91 28.86
C LEU A 179 11.39 2.23 29.53
N GLY A 180 12.33 2.17 30.47
CA GLY A 180 13.00 3.37 30.98
C GLY A 180 13.91 4.00 29.92
N LYS A 181 14.23 5.30 30.08
CA LYS A 181 15.04 6.07 29.11
C LYS A 181 16.43 5.45 28.91
N GLU A 182 17.00 4.88 29.96
CA GLU A 182 18.28 4.19 29.97
C GLU A 182 18.25 2.82 29.27
N ASN A 183 17.06 2.23 29.14
CA ASN A 183 16.86 0.91 28.57
C ASN A 183 16.41 0.95 27.10
N ALA A 184 15.87 2.06 26.60
CA ALA A 184 15.50 2.23 25.20
C ALA A 184 16.60 2.98 24.43
N VAL A 185 17.39 2.24 23.63
CA VAL A 185 18.59 2.77 22.97
C VAL A 185 18.37 2.93 21.47
N PHE A 186 18.49 4.15 20.98
CA PHE A 186 18.37 4.52 19.56
C PHE A 186 19.71 5.09 19.07
N PRO A 187 20.65 4.26 18.60
CA PRO A 187 21.97 4.73 18.21
C PRO A 187 21.96 5.49 16.88
N GLU A 188 22.85 6.47 16.72
CA GLU A 188 23.05 7.20 15.45
C GLU A 188 23.37 6.28 14.27
N TYR A 189 24.03 5.15 14.53
CA TYR A 189 24.39 4.17 13.50
C TYR A 189 23.27 3.17 13.18
N ALA A 190 22.06 3.31 13.74
CA ALA A 190 20.96 2.34 13.61
C ALA A 190 20.69 1.91 12.15
N ARG A 191 20.70 2.87 11.21
CA ARG A 191 20.48 2.64 9.78
C ARG A 191 21.62 1.91 9.06
N PHE A 192 22.78 1.79 9.70
CA PHE A 192 23.99 1.17 9.14
C PHE A 192 24.38 -0.11 9.88
N ALA A 193 23.57 -0.59 10.83
CA ALA A 193 23.95 -1.68 11.72
C ALA A 193 24.39 -2.97 10.99
N VAL A 194 23.64 -3.38 9.96
CA VAL A 194 23.98 -4.53 9.12
C VAL A 194 25.28 -4.30 8.34
N ALA A 195 25.46 -3.12 7.74
CA ALA A 195 26.66 -2.78 6.98
C ALA A 195 27.92 -2.73 7.85
N ILE A 196 27.81 -2.21 9.08
CA ILE A 196 28.89 -2.24 10.08
C ILE A 196 29.23 -3.70 10.41
N GLY A 197 28.22 -4.55 10.57
CA GLY A 197 28.39 -5.96 10.86
C GLY A 197 29.10 -6.70 9.73
N ALA A 198 28.74 -6.37 8.48
CA ALA A 198 29.41 -6.87 7.30
C ALA A 198 30.87 -6.41 7.22
N CYS A 199 31.17 -5.16 7.58
CA CYS A 199 32.53 -4.66 7.69
C CYS A 199 33.32 -5.45 8.76
N ILE A 200 32.77 -5.65 9.96
CA ILE A 200 33.40 -6.44 11.03
C ILE A 200 33.65 -7.89 10.58
N TYR A 201 32.72 -8.48 9.82
CA TYR A 201 32.85 -9.83 9.27
C TYR A 201 34.08 -9.97 8.36
N THR A 202 34.43 -8.94 7.58
CA THR A 202 35.60 -8.98 6.68
C THR A 202 36.93 -9.21 7.40
N ALA A 203 37.03 -8.86 8.69
CA ALA A 203 38.26 -9.07 9.47
C ALA A 203 38.66 -10.55 9.54
N LYS A 204 37.68 -11.46 9.48
CA LYS A 204 37.88 -12.92 9.53
C LYS A 204 38.04 -13.54 8.13
N GLN A 205 37.86 -12.77 7.06
CA GLN A 205 37.89 -13.29 5.69
C GLN A 205 39.29 -13.19 5.05
N GLN A 206 39.60 -14.19 4.24
CA GLN A 206 40.76 -14.22 3.36
C GLN A 206 40.30 -13.78 1.97
N GLY A 207 40.75 -12.61 1.53
CA GLY A 207 40.30 -11.99 0.28
C GLY A 207 40.50 -10.48 0.34
N GLU A 208 41.34 -9.98 -0.55
CA GLU A 208 41.59 -8.55 -0.74
C GLU A 208 41.35 -8.22 -2.20
N TYR A 209 40.67 -7.11 -2.44
CA TYR A 209 40.36 -6.60 -3.75
C TYR A 209 41.07 -5.25 -3.91
N THR A 210 41.52 -4.94 -5.12
CA THR A 210 41.74 -3.54 -5.49
C THR A 210 40.42 -2.89 -5.87
N TYR A 211 40.35 -1.57 -5.83
CA TYR A 211 39.17 -0.83 -6.32
C TYR A 211 38.78 -1.23 -7.74
N GLU A 212 39.77 -1.34 -8.65
CA GLU A 212 39.56 -1.71 -10.05
C GLU A 212 39.04 -3.14 -10.22
N GLN A 213 39.58 -4.09 -9.46
CA GLN A 213 39.07 -5.46 -9.44
C GLN A 213 37.61 -5.52 -8.98
N LEU A 214 37.26 -4.76 -7.94
CA LEU A 214 35.90 -4.73 -7.42
C LEU A 214 34.92 -4.15 -8.45
N CYS A 215 35.29 -3.05 -9.13
CA CYS A 215 34.49 -2.46 -10.20
C CYS A 215 34.25 -3.47 -11.32
N ASN A 216 35.30 -4.13 -11.83
CA ASN A 216 35.18 -5.09 -12.92
C ASN A 216 34.26 -6.27 -12.55
N ILE A 217 34.43 -6.84 -11.35
CA ILE A 217 33.58 -7.95 -10.88
C ILE A 217 32.10 -7.55 -10.78
N LEU A 218 31.82 -6.32 -10.32
CA LEU A 218 30.45 -5.82 -10.22
C LEU A 218 29.83 -5.54 -11.59
N GLU A 219 30.61 -5.03 -12.55
CA GLU A 219 30.17 -4.80 -13.92
C GLU A 219 29.84 -6.12 -14.62
N ASP A 220 30.72 -7.12 -14.51
CA ASP A 220 30.54 -8.44 -15.13
C ASP A 220 29.29 -9.17 -14.59
N ALA A 221 29.01 -9.05 -13.29
CA ALA A 221 27.87 -9.68 -12.64
C ALA A 221 26.49 -9.20 -13.15
N THR A 222 26.41 -8.03 -13.79
CA THR A 222 25.14 -7.52 -14.36
C THR A 222 24.66 -8.32 -15.58
N SER A 223 25.55 -9.11 -16.20
CA SER A 223 25.26 -9.84 -17.44
C SER A 223 24.58 -11.20 -17.22
N GLU A 224 24.63 -11.76 -16.01
CA GLU A 224 23.99 -13.03 -15.66
C GLU A 224 22.55 -12.80 -15.17
N THR A 225 21.63 -12.45 -16.07
CA THR A 225 20.21 -12.39 -15.71
C THR A 225 19.67 -13.81 -15.51
N THR A 226 19.30 -14.15 -14.28
CA THR A 226 18.62 -15.41 -13.92
C THR A 226 17.46 -15.69 -14.88
N GLN A 227 17.47 -16.88 -15.52
CA GLN A 227 16.39 -17.38 -16.38
C GLN A 227 15.11 -17.58 -15.56
N THR A 228 14.30 -16.54 -15.38
CA THR A 228 12.91 -16.69 -14.94
C THR A 228 12.05 -17.08 -16.14
N SER A 229 11.23 -18.12 -15.99
CA SER A 229 10.19 -18.46 -16.97
C SER A 229 9.31 -17.24 -17.25
N ARG A 230 9.37 -16.71 -18.46
CA ARG A 230 8.54 -15.58 -18.88
C ARG A 230 7.19 -16.09 -19.36
N LEU A 231 6.13 -15.39 -18.97
CA LEU A 231 4.79 -15.62 -19.53
C LEU A 231 4.73 -15.09 -20.98
N ARG A 232 3.79 -15.61 -21.77
CA ARG A 232 3.47 -15.05 -23.09
C ARG A 232 2.80 -13.66 -22.91
N PRO A 233 2.96 -12.74 -23.89
CA PRO A 233 2.28 -11.46 -23.84
C PRO A 233 0.76 -11.60 -23.92
N LEU A 234 0.05 -10.55 -23.51
CA LEU A 234 -1.42 -10.55 -23.51
C LEU A 234 -1.97 -10.48 -24.95
N PHE A 235 -1.31 -9.68 -25.81
CA PHE A 235 -1.60 -9.57 -27.23
C PHE A 235 -0.31 -9.77 -28.04
N ASN A 236 -0.38 -10.53 -29.13
CA ASN A 236 0.79 -10.77 -29.97
C ASN A 236 1.12 -9.58 -30.88
N ASN A 237 0.14 -8.72 -31.15
CA ASN A 237 0.25 -7.60 -32.06
C ASN A 237 -0.87 -6.56 -31.83
N ASN A 238 -0.72 -5.38 -32.43
CA ASN A 238 -1.70 -4.30 -32.32
C ASN A 238 -3.08 -4.62 -32.91
N SER A 239 -3.17 -5.54 -33.89
CA SER A 239 -4.47 -5.92 -34.48
C SER A 239 -5.35 -6.64 -33.46
N GLU A 240 -4.79 -7.62 -32.73
CA GLU A 240 -5.50 -8.32 -31.66
C GLU A 240 -5.98 -7.34 -30.57
N TYR A 241 -5.15 -6.33 -30.24
CA TYR A 241 -5.51 -5.31 -29.27
C TYR A 241 -6.65 -4.38 -29.74
N GLU A 242 -6.65 -3.94 -31.01
CA GLU A 242 -7.73 -3.10 -31.55
C GLU A 242 -9.04 -3.88 -31.73
N GLU A 243 -8.98 -5.16 -32.09
CA GLU A 243 -10.15 -6.05 -32.09
C GLU A 243 -10.75 -6.19 -30.68
N PHE A 244 -9.90 -6.37 -29.67
CA PHE A 244 -10.31 -6.38 -28.28
C PHE A 244 -11.00 -5.06 -27.89
N LYS A 245 -10.40 -3.90 -28.18
CA LYS A 245 -10.98 -2.58 -27.85
C LYS A 245 -12.32 -2.35 -28.52
N THR A 246 -12.42 -2.65 -29.82
CA THR A 246 -13.67 -2.46 -30.61
C THR A 246 -14.79 -3.34 -30.08
N ARG A 247 -14.48 -4.56 -29.63
CA ARG A 247 -15.48 -5.45 -29.02
C ARG A 247 -16.00 -4.89 -27.70
N HIS A 248 -15.14 -4.35 -26.84
CA HIS A 248 -15.54 -3.85 -25.52
C HIS A 248 -16.24 -2.48 -25.58
N SER A 249 -15.87 -1.61 -26.52
CA SER A 249 -16.49 -0.28 -26.65
C SER A 249 -17.97 -0.30 -27.06
N LYS A 250 -18.51 -1.47 -27.46
CA LYS A 250 -19.94 -1.66 -27.71
C LYS A 250 -20.78 -1.51 -26.44
N ALA A 251 -20.21 -1.71 -25.26
CA ALA A 251 -20.87 -1.54 -23.97
C ALA A 251 -20.56 -0.16 -23.36
N SER A 252 -20.78 0.90 -24.14
CA SER A 252 -20.55 2.29 -23.74
C SER A 252 -21.80 3.13 -23.98
N LEU A 253 -22.01 4.14 -23.13
CA LEU A 253 -23.06 5.14 -23.34
C LEU A 253 -22.56 6.28 -24.23
N GLU A 254 -23.47 6.87 -25.00
CA GLU A 254 -23.21 8.10 -25.73
C GLU A 254 -22.97 9.26 -24.75
N THR A 255 -21.95 10.07 -25.02
CA THR A 255 -21.70 11.33 -24.30
C THR A 255 -22.10 12.49 -25.20
N ILE A 256 -22.91 13.42 -24.68
CA ILE A 256 -23.38 14.60 -25.42
C ILE A 256 -22.94 15.88 -24.73
N ASP A 257 -22.76 16.95 -25.51
CA ASP A 257 -22.42 18.26 -24.97
C ASP A 257 -23.60 18.80 -24.13
N PRO A 258 -23.42 19.04 -22.83
CA PRO A 258 -24.49 19.50 -21.96
C PRO A 258 -25.04 20.88 -22.36
N ASN A 259 -24.30 21.71 -23.09
CA ASN A 259 -24.80 23.00 -23.58
C ASN A 259 -25.96 22.86 -24.58
N ASN A 260 -26.05 21.71 -25.23
CA ASN A 260 -27.07 21.35 -26.22
C ASN A 260 -28.22 20.53 -25.62
N TYR A 261 -28.23 20.32 -24.29
CA TYR A 261 -29.28 19.60 -23.59
C TYR A 261 -30.17 20.56 -22.77
N ASP A 262 -31.47 20.31 -22.78
CA ASP A 262 -32.47 21.01 -22.00
C ASP A 262 -33.50 19.97 -21.51
N GLY A 263 -33.61 19.79 -20.20
CA GLY A 263 -34.51 18.80 -19.60
C GLY A 263 -34.00 18.16 -18.31
N ASP A 264 -34.64 17.05 -17.95
CA ASP A 264 -34.41 16.33 -16.71
C ASP A 264 -33.12 15.51 -16.75
N ALA A 265 -32.38 15.49 -15.64
CA ALA A 265 -31.14 14.72 -15.48
C ALA A 265 -31.07 14.05 -14.10
N TYR A 266 -30.18 13.06 -13.99
CA TYR A 266 -30.01 12.21 -12.80
C TYR A 266 -28.54 12.12 -12.44
N LEU A 267 -28.22 12.29 -11.15
CA LEU A 267 -26.86 12.30 -10.64
C LEU A 267 -26.52 10.97 -9.93
N GLY A 268 -25.47 10.30 -10.39
CA GLY A 268 -24.85 9.19 -9.68
C GLY A 268 -23.50 9.59 -9.10
N ILE A 269 -23.26 9.23 -7.84
CA ILE A 269 -21.99 9.40 -7.15
C ILE A 269 -21.49 8.04 -6.66
N ASP A 270 -20.26 7.67 -6.99
CA ASP A 270 -19.57 6.53 -6.38
C ASP A 270 -18.39 7.06 -5.57
N CYS A 271 -18.57 7.04 -4.24
CA CYS A 271 -17.54 7.42 -3.29
C CYS A 271 -16.78 6.16 -2.85
N GLY A 272 -15.95 5.66 -3.74
CA GLY A 272 -15.12 4.48 -3.54
C GLY A 272 -13.97 4.71 -2.55
N SER A 273 -13.31 3.62 -2.20
CA SER A 273 -12.20 3.64 -1.25
C SER A 273 -10.92 4.26 -1.79
N THR A 274 -10.67 4.18 -3.10
CA THR A 274 -9.52 4.82 -3.77
C THR A 274 -9.93 5.97 -4.68
N THR A 275 -11.09 5.88 -5.32
CA THR A 275 -11.53 6.83 -6.35
C THR A 275 -12.87 7.45 -6.02
N THR A 276 -13.10 8.64 -6.56
CA THR A 276 -14.38 9.33 -6.55
C THR A 276 -14.89 9.44 -7.97
N LYS A 277 -16.15 9.09 -8.19
CA LYS A 277 -16.79 9.16 -9.50
C LYS A 277 -18.10 9.92 -9.42
N LEU A 278 -18.35 10.79 -10.39
CA LEU A 278 -19.64 11.46 -10.57
C LEU A 278 -20.08 11.28 -12.01
N VAL A 279 -21.35 10.98 -12.23
CA VAL A 279 -21.93 10.91 -13.56
C VAL A 279 -23.29 11.60 -13.55
N LEU A 280 -23.48 12.57 -14.45
CA LEU A 280 -24.78 13.18 -14.74
C LEU A 280 -25.32 12.58 -16.02
N MET A 281 -26.53 12.00 -15.95
CA MET A 281 -27.18 11.38 -17.10
C MET A 281 -28.47 12.10 -17.46
N SER A 282 -28.75 12.22 -18.74
CA SER A 282 -30.06 12.64 -19.27
C SER A 282 -31.13 11.57 -19.04
N ALA A 283 -32.41 11.94 -19.19
CA ALA A 283 -33.54 11.01 -19.11
C ALA A 283 -33.50 9.88 -20.15
N ASP A 284 -32.80 10.08 -21.27
CA ASP A 284 -32.60 9.08 -22.33
C ASP A 284 -31.27 8.33 -22.24
N LYS A 285 -30.64 8.32 -21.05
CA LYS A 285 -29.44 7.53 -20.71
C LYS A 285 -28.16 7.94 -21.46
N ARG A 286 -28.00 9.22 -21.76
CA ARG A 286 -26.76 9.79 -22.31
C ARG A 286 -25.98 10.51 -21.22
N ILE A 287 -24.66 10.45 -21.30
CA ILE A 287 -23.77 11.11 -20.32
C ILE A 287 -23.67 12.60 -20.67
N LEU A 288 -23.98 13.45 -19.70
CA LEU A 288 -23.87 14.91 -19.77
C LEU A 288 -22.59 15.42 -19.09
N PHE A 289 -22.17 14.72 -18.04
CA PHE A 289 -20.96 15.02 -17.29
C PHE A 289 -20.43 13.73 -16.68
N SER A 290 -19.11 13.56 -16.68
CA SER A 290 -18.45 12.49 -15.93
C SER A 290 -17.18 13.00 -15.28
N TYR A 291 -16.88 12.45 -14.11
CA TYR A 291 -15.64 12.67 -13.38
C TYR A 291 -15.17 11.35 -12.81
N TYR A 292 -13.86 11.10 -12.90
CA TYR A 292 -13.18 9.96 -12.31
C TYR A 292 -11.77 10.41 -11.93
N ASP A 293 -11.43 10.31 -10.64
CA ASP A 293 -10.08 10.57 -10.14
C ASP A 293 -9.89 9.89 -8.77
N SER A 294 -8.65 9.87 -8.29
CA SER A 294 -8.30 9.47 -6.92
C SER A 294 -9.01 10.37 -5.90
N ASN A 295 -9.52 9.77 -4.82
CA ASN A 295 -10.13 10.52 -3.72
C ASN A 295 -9.08 11.23 -2.83
N LYS A 296 -7.78 10.92 -2.99
CA LYS A 296 -6.65 11.53 -2.26
C LYS A 296 -6.83 11.57 -0.73
N GLY A 297 -7.60 10.62 -0.17
CA GLY A 297 -7.97 10.59 1.24
C GLY A 297 -8.89 11.72 1.70
N ASN A 298 -9.47 12.51 0.79
CA ASN A 298 -10.41 13.60 1.06
C ASN A 298 -11.57 13.62 0.05
N PRO A 299 -12.45 12.60 0.05
CA PRO A 299 -13.53 12.48 -0.93
C PRO A 299 -14.55 13.63 -0.84
N LEU A 300 -14.81 14.15 0.36
CA LEU A 300 -15.82 15.19 0.59
C LEU A 300 -15.48 16.48 -0.17
N GLU A 301 -14.23 16.93 -0.09
CA GLU A 301 -13.78 18.15 -0.76
C GLU A 301 -13.81 18.00 -2.28
N ILE A 302 -13.37 16.85 -2.80
CA ILE A 302 -13.39 16.56 -4.24
C ILE A 302 -14.83 16.58 -4.76
N ILE A 303 -15.76 15.91 -4.08
CA ILE A 303 -17.17 15.89 -4.48
C ILE A 303 -17.76 17.30 -4.44
N ARG A 304 -17.46 18.10 -3.41
CA ARG A 304 -17.89 19.51 -3.33
C ARG A 304 -17.45 20.31 -4.56
N GLU A 305 -16.18 20.21 -4.95
CA GLU A 305 -15.65 20.90 -6.13
C GLU A 305 -16.33 20.45 -7.43
N GLN A 306 -16.54 19.14 -7.60
CA GLN A 306 -17.17 18.63 -8.82
C GLN A 306 -18.66 18.96 -8.89
N LEU A 307 -19.38 18.96 -7.76
CA LEU A 307 -20.76 19.42 -7.71
C LEU A 307 -20.87 20.88 -8.15
N HIS A 308 -19.96 21.77 -7.70
CA HIS A 308 -19.95 23.16 -8.18
C HIS A 308 -19.80 23.26 -9.70
N LYS A 309 -18.89 22.50 -10.30
CA LYS A 309 -18.72 22.45 -11.77
C LYS A 309 -19.98 21.94 -12.45
N LEU A 310 -20.56 20.87 -11.93
CA LEU A 310 -21.78 20.26 -12.45
C LEU A 310 -22.95 21.25 -12.41
N TYR A 311 -23.19 21.94 -11.29
CA TYR A 311 -24.25 22.95 -11.20
C TYR A 311 -24.05 24.11 -12.17
N ASN A 312 -22.81 24.53 -12.43
CA ASN A 312 -22.51 25.54 -13.44
C ASN A 312 -22.85 25.06 -14.86
N ILE A 313 -22.59 23.78 -15.15
CA ILE A 313 -22.94 23.14 -16.43
C ILE A 313 -24.47 23.05 -16.58
N CYS A 314 -25.19 22.68 -15.52
CA CYS A 314 -26.64 22.58 -15.57
C CYS A 314 -27.33 23.92 -15.88
N GLY A 315 -26.84 25.00 -15.27
CA GLY A 315 -27.43 26.32 -15.38
C GLY A 315 -28.94 26.28 -15.12
N ASN A 316 -29.73 26.90 -16.01
CA ASN A 316 -31.19 26.88 -15.94
C ASN A 316 -31.83 25.84 -16.89
N LYS A 317 -31.03 25.13 -17.70
CA LYS A 317 -31.53 24.22 -18.74
C LYS A 317 -31.67 22.79 -18.26
N ILE A 318 -30.81 22.37 -17.33
CA ILE A 318 -30.75 20.98 -16.87
C ILE A 318 -31.27 20.91 -15.44
N LYS A 319 -32.33 20.14 -15.22
CA LYS A 319 -32.93 19.97 -13.90
C LYS A 319 -32.57 18.60 -13.33
N ILE A 320 -31.85 18.58 -12.21
CA ILE A 320 -31.53 17.33 -11.51
C ILE A 320 -32.79 16.85 -10.78
N MET A 321 -33.34 15.73 -11.24
CA MET A 321 -34.60 15.15 -10.75
C MET A 321 -34.40 14.11 -9.65
N GLY A 322 -33.18 13.57 -9.54
CA GLY A 322 -32.81 12.64 -8.49
C GLY A 322 -31.31 12.39 -8.43
N SER A 323 -30.86 12.01 -7.26
CA SER A 323 -29.45 11.75 -6.96
C SER A 323 -29.30 10.48 -6.12
N ALA A 324 -28.27 9.69 -6.42
CA ALA A 324 -27.92 8.49 -5.67
C ALA A 324 -26.42 8.43 -5.40
N VAL A 325 -26.06 7.89 -4.23
CA VAL A 325 -24.67 7.63 -3.85
C VAL A 325 -24.46 6.17 -3.46
N THR A 326 -23.29 5.64 -3.80
CA THR A 326 -22.80 4.31 -3.42
C THR A 326 -21.35 4.38 -2.95
N GLY A 327 -20.85 3.27 -2.41
CA GLY A 327 -19.46 3.06 -2.05
C GLY A 327 -19.16 3.33 -0.58
N TYR A 328 -17.89 3.22 -0.20
CA TYR A 328 -17.43 3.34 1.19
C TYR A 328 -17.77 4.69 1.86
N GLY A 329 -17.91 5.76 1.08
CA GLY A 329 -18.29 7.08 1.58
C GLY A 329 -19.79 7.40 1.48
N GLU A 330 -20.65 6.43 1.17
CA GLU A 330 -22.09 6.64 0.95
C GLU A 330 -22.73 7.49 2.05
N GLU A 331 -22.65 7.08 3.31
CA GLU A 331 -23.28 7.80 4.42
C GLU A 331 -22.74 9.23 4.56
N LEU A 332 -21.41 9.38 4.48
CA LEU A 332 -20.75 10.69 4.58
C LEU A 332 -21.28 11.66 3.52
N ILE A 333 -21.29 11.24 2.25
CA ILE A 333 -21.67 12.08 1.12
C ILE A 333 -23.18 12.34 1.12
N LYS A 334 -23.98 11.33 1.46
CA LYS A 334 -25.44 11.47 1.60
C LYS A 334 -25.80 12.53 2.63
N HIS A 335 -25.15 12.51 3.79
CA HIS A 335 -25.39 13.49 4.83
C HIS A 335 -24.80 14.87 4.53
N ALA A 336 -23.61 14.93 3.92
CA ALA A 336 -22.92 16.19 3.64
C ALA A 336 -23.61 17.03 2.54
N PHE A 337 -24.16 16.38 1.51
CA PHE A 337 -24.72 17.07 0.33
C PHE A 337 -26.22 16.83 0.12
N HIS A 338 -26.90 16.20 1.09
CA HIS A 338 -28.33 15.89 1.03
C HIS A 338 -28.73 15.09 -0.22
N ILE A 339 -27.94 14.08 -0.58
CA ILE A 339 -28.26 13.17 -1.69
C ILE A 339 -29.54 12.39 -1.37
N ASP A 340 -30.42 12.24 -2.36
CA ASP A 340 -31.78 11.72 -2.15
C ASP A 340 -31.78 10.28 -1.62
N THR A 341 -30.90 9.43 -2.17
CA THR A 341 -30.83 8.03 -1.76
C THR A 341 -29.41 7.48 -1.72
N GLY A 342 -29.24 6.47 -0.89
CA GLY A 342 -28.06 5.62 -0.86
C GLY A 342 -28.41 4.27 -1.47
N ILE A 343 -27.52 3.72 -2.30
CA ILE A 343 -27.71 2.41 -2.93
C ILE A 343 -26.49 1.53 -2.69
N VAL A 344 -26.75 0.25 -2.46
CA VAL A 344 -25.67 -0.73 -2.33
C VAL A 344 -24.98 -0.91 -3.68
N GLU A 345 -23.64 -0.84 -3.67
CA GLU A 345 -22.78 -0.93 -4.86
C GLU A 345 -23.09 -2.14 -5.75
N THR A 346 -23.37 -3.30 -5.15
CA THR A 346 -23.70 -4.53 -5.87
C THR A 346 -25.00 -4.39 -6.68
N MET A 347 -25.99 -3.67 -6.15
CA MET A 347 -27.23 -3.36 -6.88
C MET A 347 -26.98 -2.33 -7.98
N ALA A 348 -26.08 -1.36 -7.76
CA ALA A 348 -25.69 -0.41 -8.81
C ALA A 348 -25.04 -1.15 -9.99
N HIS A 349 -24.08 -2.05 -9.73
CA HIS A 349 -23.47 -2.90 -10.76
C HIS A 349 -24.48 -3.80 -11.46
N PHE A 350 -25.37 -4.44 -10.72
CA PHE A 350 -26.41 -5.29 -11.31
C PHE A 350 -27.33 -4.51 -12.27
N ASN A 351 -27.81 -3.33 -11.86
CA ASN A 351 -28.65 -2.49 -12.71
C ASN A 351 -27.90 -1.99 -13.96
N ALA A 352 -26.64 -1.57 -13.81
CA ALA A 352 -25.82 -1.10 -14.93
C ALA A 352 -25.51 -2.22 -15.93
N THR A 353 -25.13 -3.39 -15.46
CA THR A 353 -24.79 -4.54 -16.34
C THR A 353 -26.02 -5.09 -17.08
N ARG A 354 -27.18 -5.18 -16.41
CA ARG A 354 -28.45 -5.60 -17.05
C ARG A 354 -28.87 -4.67 -18.19
N HIS A 355 -28.52 -3.39 -18.14
CA HIS A 355 -28.80 -2.47 -19.24
C HIS A 355 -28.12 -2.88 -20.55
N PHE A 356 -26.87 -3.37 -20.48
CA PHE A 356 -26.09 -3.79 -21.64
C PHE A 356 -26.27 -5.26 -22.00
N ASN A 357 -26.48 -6.12 -21.00
CA ASN A 357 -26.73 -7.55 -21.19
C ASN A 357 -27.91 -8.01 -20.30
N PRO A 358 -29.12 -8.08 -20.84
CA PRO A 358 -30.29 -8.59 -20.13
C PRO A 358 -30.20 -10.06 -19.72
N GLU A 359 -29.20 -10.82 -20.17
CA GLU A 359 -28.96 -12.22 -19.81
C GLU A 359 -27.71 -12.40 -18.94
N VAL A 360 -27.17 -11.32 -18.36
CA VAL A 360 -25.99 -11.40 -17.48
C VAL A 360 -26.26 -12.36 -16.31
N ASP A 361 -25.40 -13.37 -16.17
CA ASP A 361 -25.48 -14.44 -15.16
C ASP A 361 -24.36 -14.35 -14.12
N PHE A 362 -23.29 -13.62 -14.45
CA PHE A 362 -22.13 -13.42 -13.59
C PHE A 362 -21.53 -12.02 -13.79
N ILE A 363 -21.15 -11.38 -12.69
CA ILE A 363 -20.45 -10.10 -12.69
C ILE A 363 -19.20 -10.24 -11.83
N LEU A 364 -18.07 -9.79 -12.37
CA LEU A 364 -16.81 -9.66 -11.66
C LEU A 364 -16.43 -8.18 -11.59
N ASP A 365 -16.37 -7.65 -10.38
CA ASP A 365 -15.93 -6.29 -10.09
C ASP A 365 -14.57 -6.36 -9.37
N ILE A 366 -13.56 -5.69 -9.94
CA ILE A 366 -12.24 -5.54 -9.32
C ILE A 366 -12.13 -4.09 -8.86
N GLY A 367 -12.47 -3.86 -7.59
CA GLY A 367 -12.40 -2.57 -6.95
C GLY A 367 -10.99 -2.20 -6.50
N GLY A 368 -10.90 -1.04 -5.85
CA GLY A 368 -9.65 -0.55 -5.27
C GLY A 368 -9.15 -1.41 -4.10
N GLN A 369 -10.06 -1.98 -3.30
CA GLN A 369 -9.72 -2.74 -2.09
C GLN A 369 -10.25 -4.19 -2.11
N ASP A 370 -11.40 -4.40 -2.74
CA ASP A 370 -12.10 -5.67 -2.79
C ASP A 370 -12.32 -6.12 -4.24
N ILE A 371 -12.52 -7.44 -4.38
CA ILE A 371 -12.95 -8.09 -5.61
C ILE A 371 -14.29 -8.74 -5.27
N LYS A 372 -15.29 -8.45 -6.09
CA LYS A 372 -16.65 -8.92 -5.87
C LYS A 372 -17.12 -9.75 -7.06
N CYS A 373 -17.65 -10.94 -6.75
CA CYS A 373 -18.24 -11.84 -7.72
C CYS A 373 -19.72 -12.01 -7.41
N PHE A 374 -20.59 -11.71 -8.37
CA PHE A 374 -22.04 -11.85 -8.23
C PHE A 374 -22.53 -12.92 -9.18
N LYS A 375 -23.29 -13.91 -8.67
CA LYS A 375 -24.08 -14.81 -9.51
C LYS A 375 -25.51 -14.33 -9.55
N ILE A 376 -26.08 -14.28 -10.75
CA ILE A 376 -27.42 -13.77 -11.01
C ILE A 376 -28.32 -14.93 -11.41
N ARG A 377 -29.54 -14.96 -10.86
CA ARG A 377 -30.59 -15.89 -11.29
C ARG A 377 -31.88 -15.10 -11.51
N GLY A 378 -32.34 -15.06 -12.76
CA GLY A 378 -33.51 -14.24 -13.13
C GLY A 378 -33.24 -12.76 -12.89
N ASP A 379 -34.06 -12.11 -12.07
CA ASP A 379 -33.98 -10.68 -11.75
C ASP A 379 -33.34 -10.39 -10.39
N ALA A 380 -32.65 -11.36 -9.79
CA ALA A 380 -32.06 -11.22 -8.46
C ALA A 380 -30.59 -11.68 -8.40
N ILE A 381 -29.84 -11.03 -7.52
CA ILE A 381 -28.51 -11.48 -7.09
C ILE A 381 -28.72 -12.68 -6.17
N ASP A 382 -28.20 -13.83 -6.59
CA ASP A 382 -28.37 -15.10 -5.88
C ASP A 382 -27.24 -15.34 -4.86
N SER A 383 -26.00 -15.05 -5.23
CA SER A 383 -24.85 -15.19 -4.33
C SER A 383 -23.81 -14.12 -4.60
N ILE A 384 -23.21 -13.61 -3.52
CA ILE A 384 -22.11 -12.66 -3.54
C ILE A 384 -20.90 -13.33 -2.91
N MET A 385 -19.76 -13.29 -3.59
CA MET A 385 -18.47 -13.73 -3.06
C MET A 385 -17.51 -12.55 -3.05
N LEU A 386 -16.78 -12.38 -1.96
CA LEU A 386 -15.76 -11.35 -1.76
C LEU A 386 -14.40 -12.01 -1.54
N ASN A 387 -13.30 -11.34 -1.86
CA ASN A 387 -11.97 -11.80 -1.49
C ASN A 387 -11.74 -11.62 0.02
N GLU A 388 -11.47 -12.71 0.75
CA GLU A 388 -11.50 -12.67 2.23
C GLU A 388 -10.20 -12.28 2.94
N ALA A 389 -9.07 -12.02 2.27
CA ALA A 389 -7.84 -11.69 3.01
C ALA A 389 -6.69 -11.06 2.21
N CYS A 390 -6.80 -10.98 0.88
CA CYS A 390 -5.65 -10.65 0.04
C CYS A 390 -6.05 -9.59 -1.00
N SER A 391 -5.41 -8.42 -0.94
CA SER A 391 -5.47 -7.42 -2.02
C SER A 391 -4.54 -7.74 -3.17
N SER A 392 -3.90 -8.92 -3.19
CA SER A 392 -3.22 -9.40 -4.39
C SER A 392 -4.26 -9.49 -5.51
N GLY A 393 -4.10 -8.64 -6.52
CA GLY A 393 -5.03 -8.50 -7.64
C GLY A 393 -6.07 -7.38 -7.54
N CYS A 394 -6.12 -6.60 -6.44
CA CYS A 394 -7.00 -5.42 -6.35
C CYS A 394 -6.37 -4.19 -7.01
N GLY A 395 -7.21 -3.20 -7.36
CA GLY A 395 -6.76 -1.97 -8.02
C GLY A 395 -5.67 -1.21 -7.25
N SER A 396 -5.77 -1.09 -5.92
CA SER A 396 -4.76 -0.34 -5.16
C SER A 396 -3.40 -1.04 -5.09
N PHE A 397 -3.38 -2.38 -5.21
CA PHE A 397 -2.12 -3.11 -5.30
C PHE A 397 -1.41 -2.79 -6.62
N ILE A 398 -2.15 -2.81 -7.73
CA ILE A 398 -1.65 -2.44 -9.05
C ILE A 398 -1.14 -0.99 -9.04
N GLU A 399 -1.90 -0.08 -8.44
CA GLU A 399 -1.54 1.33 -8.29
C GLU A 399 -0.26 1.54 -7.48
N THR A 400 -0.17 0.93 -6.29
CA THR A 400 1.03 1.03 -5.45
C THR A 400 2.26 0.47 -6.18
N PHE A 401 2.09 -0.65 -6.87
CA PHE A 401 3.19 -1.29 -7.60
C PHE A 401 3.64 -0.45 -8.80
N ALA A 402 2.70 0.09 -9.58
CA ALA A 402 3.00 1.01 -10.68
C ALA A 402 3.83 2.21 -10.19
N HIS A 403 3.39 2.85 -9.11
CA HIS A 403 4.11 3.99 -8.52
C HIS A 403 5.51 3.62 -8.03
N SER A 404 5.67 2.44 -7.41
CA SER A 404 6.98 1.96 -6.97
C SER A 404 7.99 1.78 -8.12
N MET A 405 7.49 1.56 -9.34
CA MET A 405 8.30 1.48 -10.56
C MET A 405 8.36 2.80 -11.34
N GLY A 406 7.88 3.91 -10.78
CA GLY A 406 7.91 5.22 -11.42
C GLY A 406 6.87 5.42 -12.53
N HIS A 407 5.82 4.60 -12.56
CA HIS A 407 4.73 4.69 -13.53
C HIS A 407 3.40 5.04 -12.85
N ASN A 408 2.48 5.66 -13.59
CA ASN A 408 1.07 5.67 -13.21
C ASN A 408 0.40 4.35 -13.66
N VAL A 409 -0.82 4.09 -13.19
CA VAL A 409 -1.55 2.84 -13.52
C VAL A 409 -1.79 2.68 -15.02
N GLU A 410 -2.10 3.75 -15.74
CA GLU A 410 -2.42 3.69 -17.18
C GLU A 410 -1.19 3.31 -18.01
N ASP A 411 -0.05 3.90 -17.71
CA ASP A 411 1.22 3.61 -18.38
C ASP A 411 1.73 2.22 -17.98
N PHE A 412 1.57 1.85 -16.71
CA PHE A 412 1.91 0.51 -16.23
C PHE A 412 1.07 -0.57 -16.93
N ALA A 413 -0.23 -0.34 -17.13
CA ALA A 413 -1.10 -1.24 -17.87
C ALA A 413 -0.67 -1.39 -19.34
N LYS A 414 -0.24 -0.30 -20.00
CA LYS A 414 0.27 -0.35 -21.39
C LYS A 414 1.53 -1.19 -21.52
N LEU A 415 2.42 -1.15 -20.53
CA LEU A 415 3.66 -1.96 -20.52
C LEU A 415 3.36 -3.47 -20.45
N GLY A 416 2.21 -3.88 -19.89
CA GLY A 416 1.81 -5.28 -19.78
C GLY A 416 1.11 -5.86 -21.00
N LEU A 417 0.91 -5.10 -22.08
CA LEU A 417 0.10 -5.54 -23.23
C LEU A 417 0.85 -6.50 -24.18
N PHE A 418 2.15 -6.29 -24.42
CA PHE A 418 2.91 -6.88 -25.54
C PHE A 418 4.19 -7.60 -25.13
#